data_AF-A0A935Y9B6-F1
#
_entry.id   AF-A0A935Y9B6-F1
#
_cell.length_a   1.000
_cell.length_b   1.000
_cell.length_c   1.000
_cell.angle_alpha   90.00
_cell.angle_beta   90.00
_cell.angle_gamma   90.00
#
_symmetry.space_group_name_H-M   'P 1'
#
loop_
_entity.id
_entity.type
_entity.pdbx_description
1 polymer ?
#
loop_
_entity_poly.entity_id
_entity_poly.type
_entity_poly.pdbx_seq_one_letter_code
_entity_poly.pdbx_strand_id
1 'polypeptide(L)'
;MAYIFYGVDKDVRHNSKRQLQTMKFIITFLFFIFYFSSAKADYGYLQLCEMLRKADYCALGTIINVDNNYFYFQVDKYLLNQLEKDTLQIIRFQSWECAKRYDEYKVGQKELVFFSKSNYVIDDYELLGYGGDDEYELPIFQDTIKYQSSFGKLVNYNLDNFLNAISDYDKLMKEIRGTSKTISKKDQKAFVQKSEIHKKLIECRSNLHSKEFEIPKTGLIVNLERNYLYVDYENKLYISTPTTDSIYLEVEDAEVWKQSNYYVVRPKSGWTRRWLSIYSVKDKNKKANLFQQIFEVIELPDPTLYFGRSIKDTINYSYYRDAVPSVGYYLDDFHKDENLEYKLLSYEYQIISNDNIETYKIKSEYGTKEFQDRLRKITAGDKISMSNIFVLYPDKKVKQIKNKTVIVRRK
;
A
#
# COMPACT_ATOMS: atom_id res chain seq x y z
N MET A 1 -38.66 70.55 -46.97
CA MET A 1 -38.93 69.15 -47.34
C MET A 1 -37.65 68.37 -47.08
N ALA A 2 -37.55 67.70 -45.93
CA ALA A 2 -36.35 66.95 -45.53
C ALA A 2 -36.74 65.48 -45.36
N TYR A 3 -36.19 64.61 -46.20
CA TYR A 3 -36.35 63.17 -46.11
C TYR A 3 -35.25 62.60 -45.21
N ILE A 4 -35.64 61.98 -44.10
CA ILE A 4 -34.74 61.21 -43.23
C ILE A 4 -34.77 59.77 -43.74
N PHE A 5 -33.66 59.31 -44.32
CA PHE A 5 -33.45 57.90 -44.68
C PHE A 5 -32.94 57.14 -43.45
N TYR A 6 -33.74 56.19 -42.95
CA TYR A 6 -33.28 55.18 -42.01
C TYR A 6 -32.46 54.12 -42.77
N GLY A 7 -31.14 54.13 -42.55
CA GLY A 7 -30.25 53.05 -42.98
C GLY A 7 -30.49 51.82 -42.13
N VAL A 8 -31.10 50.79 -42.71
CA VAL A 8 -31.24 49.47 -42.09
C VAL A 8 -29.93 48.72 -42.25
N ASP A 9 -29.16 48.63 -41.17
CA ASP A 9 -27.91 47.88 -41.09
C ASP A 9 -28.13 46.40 -41.46
N LYS A 10 -27.54 45.99 -42.58
CA LYS A 10 -27.68 44.62 -43.14
C LYS A 10 -26.66 43.63 -42.60
N ASP A 11 -25.92 43.93 -41.53
CA ASP A 11 -24.75 43.14 -41.12
C ASP A 11 -24.98 42.10 -40.00
N VAL A 12 -26.21 41.86 -39.57
CA VAL A 12 -26.48 40.93 -38.46
C VAL A 12 -26.46 39.44 -38.89
N ARG A 13 -26.50 39.12 -40.19
CA ARG A 13 -26.67 37.72 -40.64
C ARG A 13 -25.38 36.91 -40.75
N HIS A 14 -24.20 37.51 -40.67
CA HIS A 14 -22.93 36.77 -40.83
C HIS A 14 -22.36 36.19 -39.54
N ASN A 15 -22.79 36.64 -38.36
CA ASN A 15 -22.23 36.17 -37.08
C ASN A 15 -22.82 34.84 -36.58
N SER A 16 -24.07 34.50 -36.92
CA SER A 16 -24.72 33.30 -36.37
C SER A 16 -24.12 31.99 -36.90
N LYS A 17 -23.74 31.93 -38.17
CA LYS A 17 -23.12 30.73 -38.77
C LYS A 17 -21.75 30.42 -38.18
N ARG A 18 -20.97 31.46 -37.86
CA ARG A 18 -19.64 31.30 -37.26
C ARG A 18 -19.73 30.80 -35.82
N GLN A 19 -20.69 31.31 -35.05
CA GLN A 19 -20.96 30.83 -33.68
C GLN A 19 -21.42 29.37 -33.65
N LEU A 20 -22.26 28.94 -34.60
CA LEU A 20 -22.70 27.55 -34.68
C LEU A 20 -21.53 26.59 -34.99
N GLN A 21 -20.56 27.01 -35.83
CA GLN A 21 -19.39 26.20 -36.15
C GLN A 21 -18.41 26.08 -34.98
N THR A 22 -18.14 27.16 -34.24
CA THR A 22 -17.30 27.10 -33.03
C THR A 22 -17.93 26.24 -31.95
N MET A 23 -19.24 26.32 -31.75
CA MET A 23 -19.94 25.51 -30.76
C MET A 23 -19.91 24.01 -31.11
N LYS A 24 -20.10 23.65 -32.39
CA LYS A 24 -19.94 22.26 -32.87
C LYS A 24 -18.52 21.74 -32.67
N PHE A 25 -17.50 22.57 -32.92
CA PHE A 25 -16.10 22.19 -32.72
C PHE A 25 -15.80 21.94 -31.24
N ILE A 26 -16.24 22.82 -30.34
CA ILE A 26 -16.05 22.67 -28.88
C ILE A 26 -16.74 21.39 -28.37
N ILE A 27 -17.98 21.12 -28.80
CA ILE A 27 -18.70 19.90 -28.40
C ILE A 27 -17.97 18.65 -28.92
N THR A 28 -17.53 18.65 -30.18
CA THR A 28 -16.78 17.52 -30.75
C THR A 28 -15.45 17.30 -30.05
N PHE A 29 -14.74 18.38 -29.72
CA PHE A 29 -13.45 18.33 -29.02
C PHE A 29 -13.60 17.83 -27.58
N LEU A 30 -14.63 18.29 -26.85
CA LEU A 30 -14.96 17.75 -25.53
C LEU A 30 -15.30 16.27 -25.61
N PHE A 31 -16.10 15.85 -26.61
CA PHE A 31 -16.43 14.44 -26.83
C PHE A 31 -15.18 13.59 -27.11
N PHE A 32 -14.21 14.12 -27.87
CA PHE A 32 -12.91 13.48 -28.09
C PHE A 32 -12.12 13.35 -26.78
N ILE A 33 -12.03 14.40 -25.96
CA ILE A 33 -11.31 14.33 -24.68
C ILE A 33 -11.89 13.24 -23.77
N PHE A 34 -13.22 13.10 -23.71
CA PHE A 34 -13.86 12.04 -22.93
C PHE A 34 -13.68 10.65 -23.54
N TYR A 35 -13.61 10.52 -24.87
CA TYR A 35 -13.40 9.23 -25.54
C TYR A 35 -12.00 8.63 -25.35
N PHE A 36 -10.97 9.48 -25.18
CA PHE A 36 -9.59 9.03 -25.00
C PHE A 36 -9.12 9.00 -23.53
N SER A 37 -9.92 9.53 -22.60
CA SER A 37 -9.58 9.51 -21.17
C SER A 37 -10.11 8.24 -20.50
N SER A 38 -9.53 7.09 -20.88
CA SER A 38 -9.64 5.86 -20.10
C SER A 38 -8.83 6.03 -18.81
N ALA A 39 -9.41 6.65 -17.79
CA ALA A 39 -8.86 6.60 -16.44
C ALA A 39 -8.95 5.13 -15.99
N LYS A 40 -7.85 4.38 -16.14
CA LYS A 40 -7.69 3.09 -15.48
C LYS A 40 -7.56 3.37 -13.99
N ALA A 41 -8.68 3.52 -13.32
CA ALA A 41 -8.71 3.45 -11.88
C ALA A 41 -8.51 1.97 -11.54
N ASP A 42 -7.31 1.65 -11.06
CA ASP A 42 -6.94 0.31 -10.64
C ASP A 42 -7.60 0.01 -9.29
N TYR A 43 -8.91 -0.24 -9.34
CA TYR A 43 -9.70 -0.69 -8.19
C TYR A 43 -9.59 -2.20 -8.10
N GLY A 44 -8.47 -2.67 -7.55
CA GLY A 44 -8.30 -4.07 -7.18
C GLY A 44 -8.97 -4.36 -5.84
N TYR A 45 -9.83 -5.38 -5.81
CA TYR A 45 -10.26 -5.97 -4.54
C TYR A 45 -9.08 -6.67 -3.87
N LEU A 46 -8.89 -6.41 -2.58
CA LEU A 46 -7.94 -7.18 -1.80
C LEU A 46 -8.57 -8.53 -1.49
N GLN A 47 -8.09 -9.59 -2.14
CA GLN A 47 -8.69 -10.92 -1.96
C GLN A 47 -8.50 -11.40 -0.50
N LEU A 48 -9.38 -12.29 0.00
CA LEU A 48 -9.33 -12.75 1.40
C LEU A 48 -7.99 -13.38 1.78
N CYS A 49 -7.41 -14.15 0.87
CA CYS A 49 -6.05 -14.69 0.97
C CYS A 49 -4.97 -13.60 1.12
N GLU A 50 -5.10 -12.46 0.43
CA GLU A 50 -4.17 -11.33 0.53
C GLU A 50 -4.38 -10.59 1.85
N MET A 51 -5.63 -10.40 2.29
CA MET A 51 -5.93 -9.91 3.63
C MET A 51 -5.29 -10.78 4.71
N LEU A 52 -5.46 -12.11 4.64
CA LEU A 52 -4.84 -13.06 5.57
C LEU A 52 -3.31 -12.98 5.57
N ARG A 53 -2.70 -12.63 4.43
CA ARG A 53 -1.24 -12.50 4.32
C ARG A 53 -0.72 -11.16 4.83
N LYS A 54 -1.50 -10.09 4.68
CA LYS A 54 -1.13 -8.71 5.07
C LYS A 54 -1.54 -8.36 6.51
N ALA A 55 -2.56 -9.00 7.05
CA ALA A 55 -3.04 -8.78 8.41
C ALA A 55 -2.00 -9.24 9.44
N ASP A 56 -1.76 -8.41 10.44
CA ASP A 56 -1.05 -8.85 11.65
C ASP A 56 -1.97 -9.73 12.50
N TYR A 57 -3.26 -9.40 12.54
CA TYR A 57 -4.26 -10.04 13.38
C TYR A 57 -5.60 -10.23 12.67
N CYS A 58 -6.35 -11.22 13.13
CA CYS A 58 -7.72 -11.47 12.72
C CYS A 58 -8.52 -11.94 13.93
N ALA A 59 -9.66 -11.31 14.19
CA ALA A 59 -10.48 -11.59 15.36
C ALA A 59 -11.96 -11.60 15.02
N LEU A 60 -12.66 -12.58 15.60
CA LEU A 60 -14.12 -12.61 15.73
C LEU A 60 -14.49 -11.92 17.04
N GLY A 61 -15.56 -11.14 17.03
CA GLY A 61 -15.98 -10.40 18.21
C GLY A 61 -17.20 -9.53 17.98
N THR A 62 -17.48 -8.67 18.96
CA THR A 62 -18.66 -7.82 19.01
C THR A 62 -18.27 -6.36 19.27
N ILE A 63 -18.87 -5.44 18.52
CA ILE A 63 -18.72 -4.01 18.77
C ILE A 63 -19.45 -3.65 20.07
N ILE A 64 -18.74 -3.14 21.06
CA ILE A 64 -19.30 -2.77 22.37
C ILE A 64 -19.44 -1.26 22.58
N ASN A 65 -18.72 -0.45 21.80
CA ASN A 65 -18.83 1.01 21.82
C ASN A 65 -18.41 1.60 20.48
N VAL A 66 -18.94 2.77 20.12
CA VAL A 66 -18.63 3.50 18.89
C VAL A 66 -18.54 5.00 19.21
N ASP A 67 -17.41 5.61 18.90
CA ASP A 67 -17.20 7.06 18.96
C ASP A 67 -16.86 7.63 17.57
N ASN A 68 -16.60 8.93 17.44
CA ASN A 68 -16.36 9.60 16.16
C ASN A 68 -15.23 9.02 15.30
N ASN A 69 -14.18 8.47 15.93
CA ASN A 69 -12.97 8.00 15.25
C ASN A 69 -12.75 6.49 15.43
N TYR A 70 -13.30 5.88 16.47
CA TYR A 70 -13.01 4.51 16.88
C TYR A 70 -14.28 3.70 17.15
N PHE A 71 -14.18 2.40 16.95
CA PHE A 71 -15.07 1.45 17.56
C PHE A 71 -14.28 0.53 18.48
N TYR A 72 -14.93 0.09 19.54
CA TYR A 72 -14.35 -0.79 20.55
C TYR A 72 -14.90 -2.19 20.34
N PHE A 73 -14.00 -3.12 20.11
CA PHE A 73 -14.32 -4.46 19.66
C PHE A 73 -13.94 -5.46 20.74
N GLN A 74 -14.94 -6.05 21.39
CA GLN A 74 -14.75 -7.13 22.35
C GLN A 74 -14.43 -8.41 21.58
N VAL A 75 -13.28 -9.01 21.85
CA VAL A 75 -12.81 -10.18 21.12
C VAL A 75 -13.40 -11.44 21.72
N ASP A 76 -14.11 -12.21 20.89
CA ASP A 76 -14.61 -13.54 21.23
C ASP A 76 -13.53 -14.59 20.95
N LYS A 77 -12.83 -14.46 19.81
CA LYS A 77 -11.83 -15.43 19.35
C LYS A 77 -10.84 -14.81 18.38
N TYR A 78 -9.55 -15.07 18.58
CA TYR A 78 -8.51 -14.80 17.59
C TYR A 78 -8.38 -15.94 16.57
N LEU A 79 -8.25 -15.58 15.30
CA LEU A 79 -8.00 -16.51 14.19
C LEU A 79 -6.58 -16.38 13.62
N LEU A 80 -5.99 -15.18 13.67
CA LEU A 80 -4.59 -14.93 13.30
C LEU A 80 -3.90 -14.19 14.43
N ASN A 81 -2.83 -14.80 14.98
CA ASN A 81 -2.03 -14.32 16.10
C ASN A 81 -2.90 -13.92 17.33
N GLN A 82 -2.31 -13.83 18.52
CA GLN A 82 -3.08 -13.51 19.72
C GLN A 82 -2.51 -12.27 20.40
N LEU A 83 -3.40 -11.43 20.89
CA LEU A 83 -3.07 -10.32 21.79
C LEU A 83 -3.59 -10.65 23.19
N GLU A 84 -2.92 -10.13 24.21
CA GLU A 84 -3.38 -10.18 25.60
C GLU A 84 -4.41 -9.07 25.87
N LYS A 85 -5.38 -8.89 24.97
CA LYS A 85 -6.43 -7.86 25.06
C LYS A 85 -7.77 -8.46 24.69
N ASP A 86 -8.75 -8.31 25.59
CA ASP A 86 -10.12 -8.76 25.34
C ASP A 86 -10.97 -7.67 24.68
N THR A 87 -10.46 -6.44 24.60
CA THR A 87 -11.10 -5.31 23.92
C THR A 87 -10.07 -4.55 23.11
N LEU A 88 -10.39 -4.32 21.84
CA LEU A 88 -9.54 -3.61 20.88
C LEU A 88 -10.16 -2.27 20.53
N GLN A 89 -9.34 -1.22 20.51
CA GLN A 89 -9.72 0.07 19.97
C GLN A 89 -9.29 0.12 18.49
N ILE A 90 -10.27 0.13 17.58
CA ILE A 90 -10.02 0.04 16.14
C ILE A 90 -10.47 1.33 15.46
N ILE A 91 -9.63 1.90 14.61
CA ILE A 91 -9.96 3.08 13.81
C ILE A 91 -11.12 2.74 12.87
N ARG A 92 -12.19 3.55 12.93
CA ARG A 92 -13.37 3.38 12.08
C ARG A 92 -13.05 3.75 10.65
N PHE A 93 -13.51 2.92 9.71
CA PHE A 93 -13.62 3.33 8.32
C PHE A 93 -14.79 4.32 8.16
N GLN A 94 -14.57 5.40 7.40
CA GLN A 94 -15.60 6.38 7.09
C GLN A 94 -16.04 6.22 5.64
N SER A 95 -17.34 6.00 5.43
CA SER A 95 -17.90 5.92 4.08
C SER A 95 -17.68 7.22 3.31
N TRP A 96 -17.31 7.10 2.04
CA TRP A 96 -17.14 8.19 1.08
C TRP A 96 -17.87 7.85 -0.24
N GLU A 97 -17.89 8.77 -1.22
CA GLU A 97 -18.69 8.60 -2.45
C GLU A 97 -18.40 7.30 -3.21
N CYS A 98 -17.14 6.88 -3.24
CA CYS A 98 -16.67 5.72 -4.00
C CYS A 98 -16.46 4.44 -3.17
N ALA A 99 -16.76 4.44 -1.88
CA ALA A 99 -16.66 3.26 -1.05
C ALA A 99 -17.38 3.42 0.29
N LYS A 100 -18.15 2.40 0.63
CA LYS A 100 -19.10 2.42 1.71
C LYS A 100 -19.02 1.13 2.50
N ARG A 101 -19.43 1.22 3.76
CA ARG A 101 -19.64 0.06 4.64
C ARG A 101 -20.89 -0.70 4.22
N TYR A 102 -20.98 -1.95 4.64
CA TYR A 102 -22.19 -2.74 4.44
C TYR A 102 -23.35 -2.21 5.30
N ASP A 103 -23.07 -1.86 6.56
CA ASP A 103 -24.01 -1.19 7.46
C ASP A 103 -23.26 -0.17 8.34
N GLU A 104 -23.97 0.74 9.01
CA GLU A 104 -23.38 1.64 10.00
C GLU A 104 -22.90 0.88 11.25
N TYR A 105 -21.87 1.40 11.92
CA TYR A 105 -21.27 0.75 13.09
C TYR A 105 -22.28 0.82 14.23
N LYS A 106 -22.69 -0.33 14.76
CA LYS A 106 -23.68 -0.41 15.85
C LYS A 106 -23.14 -1.26 17.00
N VAL A 107 -23.43 -0.85 18.24
CA VAL A 107 -23.18 -1.67 19.42
C VAL A 107 -24.00 -2.97 19.32
N GLY A 108 -23.36 -4.11 19.61
CA GLY A 108 -23.92 -5.44 19.45
C GLY A 108 -23.66 -6.09 18.08
N GLN A 109 -23.10 -5.36 17.12
CA GLN A 109 -22.74 -5.90 15.81
C GLN A 109 -21.59 -6.89 15.92
N LYS A 110 -21.79 -8.12 15.42
CA LYS A 110 -20.75 -9.14 15.30
C LYS A 110 -20.01 -9.02 13.97
N GLU A 111 -18.68 -9.05 14.04
CA GLU A 111 -17.84 -8.93 12.85
C GLU A 111 -16.65 -9.89 12.92
N LEU A 112 -16.13 -10.21 11.73
CA LEU A 112 -14.80 -10.75 11.58
C LEU A 112 -13.89 -9.63 11.05
N VAL A 113 -12.98 -9.14 11.90
CA VAL A 113 -12.09 -8.03 11.56
C VAL A 113 -10.69 -8.53 11.23
N PHE A 114 -10.11 -7.95 10.18
CA PHE A 114 -8.71 -8.10 9.82
C PHE A 114 -8.02 -6.77 10.08
N PHE A 115 -6.95 -6.77 10.85
CA PHE A 115 -6.34 -5.53 11.28
C PHE A 115 -4.84 -5.68 11.51
N SER A 116 -4.17 -4.54 11.44
CA SER A 116 -2.74 -4.40 11.70
C SER A 116 -2.52 -3.28 12.70
N LYS A 117 -1.33 -3.24 13.33
CA LYS A 117 -0.98 -2.10 14.17
C LYS A 117 -0.86 -0.83 13.31
N SER A 118 -1.63 0.19 13.66
CA SER A 118 -1.61 1.50 12.96
C SER A 118 -0.20 2.10 12.98
N ASN A 119 0.50 1.98 14.10
CA ASN A 119 1.92 2.27 14.25
C ASN A 119 2.50 1.59 15.50
N TYR A 120 3.82 1.69 15.68
CA TYR A 120 4.54 1.12 16.83
C TYR A 120 4.58 2.06 18.05
N VAL A 121 3.97 3.23 17.97
CA VAL A 121 4.05 4.28 19.00
C VAL A 121 2.77 4.34 19.83
N ILE A 122 1.63 3.97 19.25
CA ILE A 122 0.30 4.03 19.86
C ILE A 122 -0.41 2.71 19.59
N ASP A 123 -1.10 2.23 20.61
CA ASP A 123 -1.84 0.97 20.61
C ASP A 123 -3.16 1.01 19.82
N ASP A 124 -3.19 1.77 18.72
CA ASP A 124 -4.33 1.86 17.82
C ASP A 124 -4.21 0.81 16.70
N TYR A 125 -5.34 0.24 16.28
CA TYR A 125 -5.38 -0.75 15.19
C TYR A 125 -6.14 -0.19 13.98
N GLU A 126 -5.63 -0.49 12.79
CA GLU A 126 -6.23 -0.14 11.51
C GLU A 126 -6.82 -1.38 10.83
N LEU A 127 -8.04 -1.26 10.33
CA LEU A 127 -8.67 -2.31 9.54
C LEU A 127 -7.97 -2.48 8.18
N LEU A 128 -7.96 -3.70 7.67
CA LEU A 128 -7.57 -4.02 6.29
C LEU A 128 -8.81 -4.23 5.42
N GLY A 129 -8.85 -3.54 4.27
CA GLY A 129 -10.05 -3.39 3.45
C GLY A 129 -10.12 -4.42 2.34
N TYR A 130 -11.32 -4.94 2.10
CA TYR A 130 -11.60 -5.96 1.09
C TYR A 130 -11.79 -5.41 -0.34
N GLY A 131 -12.03 -4.10 -0.49
CA GLY A 131 -12.21 -3.39 -1.78
C GLY A 131 -13.54 -2.66 -1.88
N GLY A 132 -13.89 -2.13 -3.06
CA GLY A 132 -15.01 -1.21 -3.25
C GLY A 132 -16.41 -1.81 -3.09
N ASP A 133 -17.23 -1.14 -2.27
CA ASP A 133 -18.55 -1.51 -1.73
C ASP A 133 -18.52 -2.71 -0.76
N ASP A 134 -18.71 -2.42 0.53
CA ASP A 134 -18.50 -3.26 1.73
C ASP A 134 -17.05 -3.27 2.24
N GLU A 135 -16.36 -2.12 2.12
CA GLU A 135 -14.95 -2.01 2.49
C GLU A 135 -14.75 -2.37 3.98
N TYR A 136 -13.77 -3.22 4.26
CA TYR A 136 -13.29 -3.59 5.61
C TYR A 136 -14.21 -4.50 6.43
N GLU A 137 -15.34 -4.96 5.90
CA GLU A 137 -16.33 -5.73 6.66
C GLU A 137 -16.59 -7.13 6.12
N LEU A 138 -16.71 -8.06 7.07
CA LEU A 138 -17.32 -9.36 6.85
C LEU A 138 -18.44 -9.53 7.89
N PRO A 139 -19.64 -9.00 7.61
CA PRO A 139 -20.70 -8.95 8.60
C PRO A 139 -21.23 -10.35 8.88
N ILE A 140 -21.52 -10.59 10.16
CA ILE A 140 -22.00 -11.88 10.66
C ILE A 140 -23.45 -11.75 11.10
N PHE A 141 -24.31 -12.58 10.51
CA PHE A 141 -25.72 -12.68 10.85
C PHE A 141 -26.00 -14.11 11.27
N GLN A 142 -26.27 -14.32 12.57
CA GLN A 142 -26.45 -15.65 13.15
C GLN A 142 -25.22 -16.53 12.81
N ASP A 143 -25.44 -17.68 12.17
CA ASP A 143 -24.41 -18.64 11.79
C ASP A 143 -23.92 -18.43 10.35
N THR A 144 -24.13 -17.24 9.79
CA THR A 144 -23.74 -16.89 8.41
C THR A 144 -22.81 -15.68 8.39
N ILE A 145 -21.74 -15.80 7.61
CA ILE A 145 -20.87 -14.67 7.27
C ILE A 145 -21.06 -14.32 5.80
N LYS A 146 -21.14 -13.01 5.51
CA LYS A 146 -21.22 -12.53 4.13
C LYS A 146 -19.83 -12.18 3.64
N TYR A 147 -19.47 -12.73 2.49
CA TYR A 147 -18.19 -12.48 1.84
C TYR A 147 -18.38 -12.28 0.34
N GLN A 148 -17.87 -11.17 -0.19
CA GLN A 148 -18.05 -10.77 -1.58
C GLN A 148 -16.99 -11.43 -2.46
N SER A 149 -17.25 -12.56 -3.11
CA SER A 149 -16.19 -13.17 -3.95
C SER A 149 -15.93 -12.47 -5.30
N SER A 150 -16.72 -11.45 -5.65
CA SER A 150 -16.65 -10.69 -6.92
C SER A 150 -17.53 -9.42 -6.85
N PHE A 151 -17.22 -8.40 -7.68
CA PHE A 151 -17.97 -7.13 -7.81
C PHE A 151 -19.49 -7.30 -7.58
N GLY A 152 -20.01 -6.63 -6.54
CA GLY A 152 -21.44 -6.48 -6.25
C GLY A 152 -22.22 -7.73 -5.80
N LYS A 153 -21.59 -8.90 -5.57
CA LYS A 153 -22.32 -10.10 -5.11
C LYS A 153 -21.76 -10.66 -3.80
N LEU A 154 -22.47 -10.40 -2.71
CA LEU A 154 -22.25 -11.07 -1.43
C LEU A 154 -22.73 -12.53 -1.52
N VAL A 155 -21.87 -13.44 -1.07
CA VAL A 155 -22.20 -14.85 -0.90
C VAL A 155 -22.24 -15.15 0.58
N ASN A 156 -23.28 -15.87 0.99
CA ASN A 156 -23.45 -16.36 2.36
C ASN A 156 -22.63 -17.63 2.54
N TYR A 157 -21.77 -17.65 3.56
CA TYR A 157 -21.06 -18.84 3.99
C TYR A 157 -21.49 -19.19 5.41
N ASN A 158 -21.56 -20.49 5.73
CA ASN A 158 -21.68 -20.92 7.12
C ASN A 158 -20.43 -20.42 7.90
N LEU A 159 -20.67 -19.78 9.05
CA LEU A 159 -19.65 -19.11 9.84
C LEU A 159 -18.55 -20.10 10.27
N ASP A 160 -18.92 -21.24 10.87
CA ASP A 160 -17.94 -22.22 11.36
C ASP A 160 -17.04 -22.73 10.24
N ASN A 161 -17.62 -23.07 9.08
CA ASN A 161 -16.86 -23.50 7.91
C ASN A 161 -15.90 -22.41 7.40
N PHE A 162 -16.29 -21.14 7.51
CA PHE A 162 -15.46 -20.01 7.12
C PHE A 162 -14.28 -19.79 8.09
N LEU A 163 -14.57 -19.80 9.40
CA LEU A 163 -13.55 -19.65 10.44
C LEU A 163 -12.54 -20.81 10.38
N ASN A 164 -13.02 -22.04 10.18
CA ASN A 164 -12.15 -23.22 10.02
C ASN A 164 -11.22 -23.09 8.81
N ALA A 165 -11.72 -22.57 7.68
CA ALA A 165 -10.89 -22.35 6.50
C ALA A 165 -9.79 -21.32 6.71
N ILE A 166 -10.08 -20.24 7.46
CA ILE A 166 -9.07 -19.26 7.85
C ILE A 166 -7.99 -19.90 8.72
N SER A 167 -8.39 -20.63 9.77
CA SER A 167 -7.44 -21.28 10.68
C SER A 167 -6.58 -22.34 9.97
N ASP A 168 -7.20 -23.14 9.09
CA ASP A 168 -6.48 -24.12 8.28
C ASP A 168 -5.49 -23.45 7.32
N TYR A 169 -5.86 -22.32 6.71
CA TYR A 169 -4.98 -21.55 5.84
C TYR A 169 -3.79 -20.96 6.61
N ASP A 170 -4.01 -20.34 7.77
CA ASP A 170 -2.94 -19.80 8.61
C ASP A 170 -1.93 -20.87 9.01
N LYS A 171 -2.43 -22.04 9.45
CA LYS A 171 -1.59 -23.19 9.79
C LYS A 171 -0.74 -23.62 8.59
N LEU A 172 -1.36 -23.79 7.43
CA LEU A 172 -0.67 -24.14 6.19
C LEU A 172 0.43 -23.10 5.85
N MET A 173 0.11 -21.80 5.95
CA MET A 173 1.06 -20.72 5.68
C MET A 173 2.23 -20.67 6.67
N LYS A 174 2.00 -20.98 7.95
CA LYS A 174 3.06 -21.07 8.97
C LYS A 174 4.01 -22.24 8.71
N GLU A 175 3.48 -23.41 8.33
CA GLU A 175 4.30 -24.58 7.96
C GLU A 175 5.20 -24.30 6.73
N ILE A 176 4.69 -23.51 5.78
CA ILE A 176 5.44 -23.11 4.58
C ILE A 176 6.53 -22.09 4.88
N ARG A 177 6.22 -21.04 5.67
CA ARG A 177 7.17 -19.98 6.00
C ARG A 177 8.46 -20.52 6.65
N GLY A 178 8.35 -21.62 7.41
CA GLY A 178 9.51 -22.28 8.02
C GLY A 178 10.33 -23.19 7.10
N THR A 179 9.83 -23.55 5.91
CA THR A 179 10.42 -24.65 5.11
C THR A 179 10.93 -24.26 3.73
N SER A 180 10.83 -22.98 3.34
CA SER A 180 11.19 -22.44 2.01
C SER A 180 10.59 -23.20 0.80
N LYS A 181 9.64 -24.11 1.03
CA LYS A 181 8.96 -24.94 0.03
C LYS A 181 7.68 -24.29 -0.46
N THR A 182 7.30 -24.55 -1.70
CA THR A 182 5.95 -24.25 -2.19
C THR A 182 4.96 -25.31 -1.71
N ILE A 183 3.65 -24.98 -1.65
CA ILE A 183 2.61 -25.95 -1.29
C ILE A 183 2.62 -27.07 -2.32
N SER A 184 2.78 -28.32 -1.88
CA SER A 184 2.75 -29.45 -2.80
C SER A 184 1.37 -29.55 -3.49
N LYS A 185 1.32 -30.02 -4.73
CA LYS A 185 0.05 -30.22 -5.45
C LYS A 185 -0.91 -31.15 -4.68
N LYS A 186 -0.37 -32.10 -3.93
CA LYS A 186 -1.15 -33.02 -3.09
C LYS A 186 -1.83 -32.26 -1.96
N ASP A 187 -1.10 -31.39 -1.26
CA ASP A 187 -1.63 -30.61 -0.14
C ASP A 187 -2.62 -29.55 -0.62
N GLN A 188 -2.35 -28.90 -1.76
CA GLN A 188 -3.32 -28.00 -2.40
C GLN A 188 -4.64 -28.74 -2.71
N LYS A 189 -4.56 -29.93 -3.31
CA LYS A 189 -5.76 -30.73 -3.62
C LYS A 189 -6.53 -31.13 -2.36
N ALA A 190 -5.82 -31.57 -1.31
CA ALA A 190 -6.42 -31.93 -0.04
C ALA A 190 -7.08 -30.72 0.64
N PHE A 191 -6.46 -29.54 0.59
CA PHE A 191 -6.98 -28.31 1.15
C PHE A 191 -8.25 -27.85 0.44
N VAL A 192 -8.22 -27.79 -0.90
CA VAL A 192 -9.35 -27.36 -1.76
C VAL A 192 -10.59 -28.25 -1.57
N GLN A 193 -10.42 -29.54 -1.25
CA GLN A 193 -11.53 -30.48 -1.05
C GLN A 193 -12.34 -30.25 0.23
N LYS A 194 -11.86 -29.43 1.18
CA LYS A 194 -12.52 -29.22 2.47
C LYS A 194 -13.80 -28.38 2.37
N SER A 195 -13.77 -27.28 1.61
CA SER A 195 -14.96 -26.44 1.33
C SER A 195 -14.69 -25.42 0.22
N GLU A 196 -15.75 -24.77 -0.30
CA GLU A 196 -15.62 -23.71 -1.33
C GLU A 196 -14.76 -22.53 -0.89
N ILE A 197 -14.74 -22.20 0.41
CA ILE A 197 -13.89 -21.12 0.91
C ILE A 197 -12.40 -21.54 0.94
N HIS A 198 -12.08 -22.80 1.25
CA HIS A 198 -10.71 -23.32 1.13
C HIS A 198 -10.21 -23.24 -0.31
N LYS A 199 -11.08 -23.58 -1.27
CA LYS A 199 -10.79 -23.42 -2.69
C LYS A 199 -10.41 -21.99 -3.03
N LYS A 200 -11.21 -21.00 -2.60
CA LYS A 200 -10.94 -19.57 -2.85
C LYS A 200 -9.61 -19.09 -2.24
N LEU A 201 -9.23 -19.60 -1.07
CA LEU A 201 -7.97 -19.24 -0.42
C LEU A 201 -6.72 -19.75 -1.18
N ILE A 202 -6.82 -20.90 -1.86
CA ILE A 202 -5.73 -21.46 -2.68
C ILE A 202 -5.72 -20.88 -4.10
N GLU A 203 -6.91 -20.64 -4.68
CA GLU A 203 -7.05 -20.09 -6.05
C GLU A 203 -6.67 -18.61 -6.18
N CYS A 204 -6.25 -18.00 -5.08
CA CYS A 204 -5.65 -16.67 -5.01
C CYS A 204 -4.42 -16.57 -5.91
N ARG A 205 -4.65 -16.32 -7.20
CA ARG A 205 -3.58 -16.12 -8.17
C ARG A 205 -2.94 -14.78 -7.85
N SER A 206 -1.69 -14.80 -7.41
CA SER A 206 -0.82 -13.61 -7.34
C SER A 206 -0.48 -13.00 -8.71
N ASN A 207 -1.28 -13.28 -9.74
CA ASN A 207 -1.01 -12.94 -11.14
C ASN A 207 -1.19 -11.45 -11.45
N LEU A 208 -1.33 -10.56 -10.46
CA LEU A 208 -1.59 -9.17 -10.77
C LEU A 208 -0.37 -8.41 -11.26
N HIS A 209 0.88 -8.67 -10.81
CA HIS A 209 2.02 -7.86 -11.28
C HIS A 209 3.40 -8.51 -11.44
N SER A 210 3.57 -9.82 -11.25
CA SER A 210 4.85 -10.43 -11.65
C SER A 210 4.89 -10.61 -13.17
N LYS A 211 5.17 -9.55 -13.92
CA LYS A 211 5.85 -9.73 -15.21
C LYS A 211 7.14 -10.45 -14.86
N GLU A 212 7.18 -11.75 -15.15
CA GLU A 212 8.40 -12.54 -15.05
C GLU A 212 9.45 -11.82 -15.90
N PHE A 213 10.45 -11.23 -15.25
CA PHE A 213 11.61 -10.70 -15.93
C PHE A 213 12.32 -11.90 -16.60
N GLU A 214 12.51 -11.85 -17.91
CA GLU A 214 13.34 -12.83 -18.60
C GLU A 214 14.78 -12.69 -18.10
N ILE A 215 15.25 -13.70 -17.38
CA ILE A 215 16.59 -13.70 -16.79
C ILE A 215 17.60 -14.15 -17.88
N PRO A 216 18.73 -13.43 -18.07
CA PRO A 216 19.75 -13.81 -19.06
C PRO A 216 20.34 -15.20 -18.80
N LYS A 217 20.65 -15.96 -19.85
CA LYS A 217 21.20 -17.33 -19.77
C LYS A 217 22.65 -17.42 -19.24
N THR A 218 23.33 -16.30 -19.06
CA THR A 218 24.70 -16.22 -18.54
C THR A 218 24.70 -15.84 -17.07
N GLY A 219 25.55 -16.48 -16.26
CA GLY A 219 25.72 -16.23 -14.82
C GLY A 219 25.81 -14.75 -14.48
N LEU A 220 24.73 -14.21 -13.88
CA LEU A 220 24.65 -12.82 -13.46
C LEU A 220 24.06 -12.78 -12.06
N ILE A 221 24.76 -12.10 -11.13
CA ILE A 221 24.16 -11.71 -9.85
C ILE A 221 23.41 -10.43 -10.11
N VAL A 222 22.09 -10.55 -10.19
CA VAL A 222 21.22 -9.39 -10.25
C VAL A 222 20.69 -9.16 -8.86
N ASN A 223 21.15 -8.09 -8.22
CA ASN A 223 20.27 -7.44 -7.28
C ASN A 223 19.24 -6.68 -8.13
N LEU A 224 18.00 -7.16 -8.17
CA LEU A 224 16.92 -6.50 -8.91
C LEU A 224 16.66 -5.09 -8.37
N GLU A 225 17.14 -4.79 -7.16
CA GLU A 225 16.98 -3.52 -6.48
C GLU A 225 18.03 -2.50 -6.95
N ARG A 226 19.35 -2.86 -7.05
CA ARG A 226 20.50 -2.00 -7.45
C ARG A 226 21.90 -2.63 -7.31
N ASN A 227 22.95 -2.02 -7.86
CA ASN A 227 24.38 -2.42 -7.66
C ASN A 227 24.97 -2.10 -6.27
N TYR A 228 24.15 -2.08 -5.23
CA TYR A 228 24.59 -1.93 -3.85
C TYR A 228 23.75 -2.78 -2.89
N LEU A 229 24.18 -2.86 -1.64
CA LEU A 229 23.50 -3.53 -0.54
C LEU A 229 23.32 -2.53 0.61
N TYR A 230 22.21 -2.63 1.31
CA TYR A 230 21.93 -1.85 2.51
C TYR A 230 22.39 -2.60 3.76
N VAL A 231 23.11 -1.89 4.64
CA VAL A 231 23.50 -2.38 5.98
C VAL A 231 22.26 -2.72 6.80
N ASP A 232 22.33 -3.80 7.57
CA ASP A 232 21.26 -4.23 8.49
C ASP A 232 19.91 -4.52 7.81
N TYR A 233 19.90 -4.65 6.49
CA TYR A 233 18.70 -4.89 5.69
C TYR A 233 18.79 -6.21 4.93
N GLU A 234 17.63 -6.83 4.69
CA GLU A 234 17.51 -8.09 3.94
C GLU A 234 17.54 -7.83 2.43
N ASN A 235 18.73 -7.67 1.86
CA ASN A 235 18.90 -7.44 0.42
C ASN A 235 18.66 -8.73 -0.36
N LYS A 236 17.75 -8.70 -1.34
CA LYS A 236 17.39 -9.89 -2.14
C LYS A 236 18.22 -9.98 -3.41
N LEU A 237 18.98 -11.06 -3.54
CA LEU A 237 19.88 -11.30 -4.67
C LEU A 237 19.46 -12.51 -5.50
N TYR A 238 19.19 -12.26 -6.77
CA TYR A 238 18.83 -13.28 -7.73
C TYR A 238 20.07 -13.67 -8.53
N ILE A 239 20.37 -14.96 -8.54
CA ILE A 239 21.52 -15.50 -9.25
C ILE A 239 21.00 -16.24 -10.47
N SER A 240 21.33 -15.75 -11.66
CA SER A 240 20.97 -16.43 -12.90
C SER A 240 21.87 -17.65 -13.12
N THR A 241 21.51 -18.80 -12.56
CA THR A 241 22.16 -20.08 -12.86
C THR A 241 21.11 -21.16 -13.06
N PRO A 242 21.41 -22.23 -13.84
CA PRO A 242 20.44 -23.29 -14.13
C PRO A 242 19.90 -24.00 -12.88
N THR A 243 20.65 -23.99 -11.78
CA THR A 243 20.24 -24.61 -10.52
C THR A 243 20.85 -23.85 -9.33
N THR A 244 20.09 -22.97 -8.68
CA THR A 244 20.56 -22.28 -7.47
C THR A 244 20.90 -23.25 -6.33
N ASP A 245 20.42 -24.50 -6.37
CA ASP A 245 20.71 -25.56 -5.38
C ASP A 245 22.13 -26.13 -5.47
N SER A 246 22.84 -25.89 -6.58
CA SER A 246 24.20 -26.39 -6.77
C SER A 246 25.29 -25.39 -6.38
N ILE A 247 24.90 -24.22 -5.87
CA ILE A 247 25.78 -23.12 -5.52
C ILE A 247 25.60 -22.65 -4.07
N TYR A 248 26.63 -22.01 -3.53
CA TYR A 248 26.63 -21.29 -2.26
C TYR A 248 27.20 -19.89 -2.49
N LEU A 249 26.57 -18.88 -1.89
CA LEU A 249 26.98 -17.48 -1.96
C LEU A 249 27.73 -17.10 -0.68
N GLU A 250 28.88 -16.46 -0.82
CA GLU A 250 29.65 -15.90 0.27
C GLU A 250 29.81 -14.40 0.10
N VAL A 251 29.65 -13.69 1.22
CA VAL A 251 29.85 -12.25 1.33
C VAL A 251 30.59 -11.98 2.62
N GLU A 252 31.71 -11.28 2.53
CA GLU A 252 32.50 -10.88 3.69
C GLU A 252 31.67 -9.95 4.60
N ASP A 253 31.74 -10.19 5.92
CA ASP A 253 31.07 -9.39 6.96
C ASP A 253 29.56 -9.21 6.73
N ALA A 254 28.90 -10.27 6.26
CA ALA A 254 27.46 -10.31 6.05
C ALA A 254 26.87 -11.64 6.50
N GLU A 255 25.60 -11.60 6.90
CA GLU A 255 24.78 -12.80 7.02
C GLU A 255 24.24 -13.14 5.63
N VAL A 256 24.37 -14.39 5.23
CA VAL A 256 23.92 -14.88 3.93
C VAL A 256 23.12 -16.15 4.13
N TRP A 257 21.90 -16.17 3.62
CA TRP A 257 21.07 -17.37 3.61
C TRP A 257 20.27 -17.48 2.32
N LYS A 258 19.87 -18.71 1.98
CA LYS A 258 19.11 -18.99 0.78
C LYS A 258 17.60 -19.01 1.08
N GLN A 259 16.79 -18.41 0.21
CA GLN A 259 15.34 -18.50 0.23
C GLN A 259 14.82 -18.91 -1.15
N SER A 260 14.26 -20.12 -1.27
CA SER A 260 13.69 -20.67 -2.52
C SER A 260 14.60 -20.45 -3.74
N ASN A 261 14.36 -19.40 -4.52
CA ASN A 261 15.04 -19.04 -5.77
C ASN A 261 16.01 -17.84 -5.67
N TYR A 262 16.26 -17.27 -4.49
CA TYR A 262 17.20 -16.15 -4.28
C TYR A 262 18.03 -16.33 -3.00
N TYR A 263 19.02 -15.45 -2.82
CA TYR A 263 19.78 -15.31 -1.58
C TYR A 263 19.39 -14.01 -0.89
N VAL A 264 19.31 -14.04 0.43
CA VAL A 264 19.24 -12.84 1.24
C VAL A 264 20.64 -12.55 1.77
N VAL A 265 21.08 -11.31 1.60
CA VAL A 265 22.36 -10.82 2.11
C VAL A 265 22.09 -9.65 3.04
N ARG A 266 22.58 -9.75 4.27
CA ARG A 266 22.49 -8.70 5.29
C ARG A 266 23.91 -8.30 5.75
N PRO A 267 24.52 -7.28 5.14
CA PRO A 267 25.82 -6.76 5.55
C PRO A 267 25.77 -6.13 6.95
N LYS A 268 26.85 -6.28 7.72
CA LYS A 268 26.98 -5.75 9.09
C LYS A 268 27.63 -4.36 9.14
N SER A 269 28.43 -4.01 8.14
CA SER A 269 29.14 -2.72 8.06
C SER A 269 28.93 -2.02 6.72
N GLY A 270 28.78 -0.68 6.76
CA GLY A 270 28.56 0.16 5.58
C GLY A 270 29.82 0.80 5.01
N TRP A 271 29.64 1.60 3.96
CA TRP A 271 30.66 2.42 3.29
C TRP A 271 31.88 1.62 2.81
N THR A 272 31.66 0.38 2.40
CA THR A 272 32.69 -0.52 1.90
C THR A 272 32.25 -1.19 0.61
N ARG A 273 33.21 -1.67 -0.18
CA ARG A 273 32.94 -2.55 -1.32
C ARG A 273 33.10 -3.98 -0.89
N ARG A 274 32.12 -4.83 -1.19
CA ARG A 274 32.15 -6.24 -0.85
C ARG A 274 32.08 -7.09 -2.10
N TRP A 275 32.92 -8.11 -2.12
CA TRP A 275 32.85 -9.15 -3.12
C TRP A 275 31.78 -10.16 -2.74
N LEU A 276 30.90 -10.43 -3.69
CA LEU A 276 29.95 -11.54 -3.64
C LEU A 276 30.55 -12.66 -4.48
N SER A 277 30.94 -13.75 -3.81
CA SER A 277 31.59 -14.89 -4.44
C SER A 277 30.66 -16.10 -4.46
N ILE A 278 30.52 -16.72 -5.63
CA ILE A 278 29.71 -17.92 -5.81
C ILE A 278 30.64 -19.13 -5.94
N TYR A 279 30.36 -20.15 -5.15
CA TYR A 279 31.07 -21.43 -5.18
C TYR A 279 30.12 -22.57 -5.50
N SER A 280 30.65 -23.67 -6.02
CA SER A 280 29.87 -24.90 -6.12
C SER A 280 29.70 -25.52 -4.74
N VAL A 281 28.52 -26.05 -4.42
CA VAL A 281 28.29 -26.85 -3.20
C VAL A 281 29.20 -28.09 -3.16
N LYS A 282 29.67 -28.57 -4.32
CA LYS A 282 30.63 -29.68 -4.40
C LYS A 282 32.05 -29.28 -4.03
N ASP A 283 32.39 -27.99 -4.12
CA ASP A 283 33.72 -27.47 -3.78
C ASP A 283 33.77 -27.02 -2.32
N LYS A 284 33.88 -28.01 -1.42
CA LYS A 284 33.93 -27.77 0.04
C LYS A 284 35.06 -26.84 0.49
N ASN A 285 36.11 -26.73 -0.31
CA ASN A 285 37.29 -25.92 -0.01
C ASN A 285 37.28 -24.56 -0.70
N LYS A 286 36.22 -24.24 -1.47
CA LYS A 286 36.05 -22.95 -2.16
C LYS A 286 37.26 -22.58 -3.04
N LYS A 287 37.87 -23.56 -3.70
CA LYS A 287 39.07 -23.38 -4.53
C LYS A 287 38.76 -22.70 -5.87
N ALA A 288 37.59 -22.97 -6.45
CA ALA A 288 37.17 -22.42 -7.72
C ALA A 288 35.97 -21.48 -7.52
N ASN A 289 36.24 -20.18 -7.66
CA ASN A 289 35.18 -19.19 -7.72
C ASN A 289 34.45 -19.31 -9.06
N LEU A 290 33.16 -19.66 -9.04
CA LEU A 290 32.35 -19.82 -10.24
C LEU A 290 32.01 -18.45 -10.86
N PHE A 291 31.78 -17.46 -10.00
CA PHE A 291 31.40 -16.11 -10.40
C PHE A 291 31.56 -15.14 -9.22
N GLN A 292 32.04 -13.93 -9.51
CA GLN A 292 32.29 -12.91 -8.50
C GLN A 292 31.84 -11.54 -8.99
N GLN A 293 31.19 -10.76 -8.12
CA GLN A 293 30.78 -9.38 -8.42
C GLN A 293 30.99 -8.48 -7.20
N ILE A 294 31.37 -7.22 -7.44
CA ILE A 294 31.49 -6.20 -6.39
C ILE A 294 30.15 -5.50 -6.22
N PHE A 295 29.74 -5.31 -4.96
CA PHE A 295 28.65 -4.43 -4.57
C PHE A 295 29.17 -3.36 -3.62
N GLU A 296 28.63 -2.15 -3.74
CA GLU A 296 28.82 -1.13 -2.70
C GLU A 296 27.88 -1.44 -1.54
N VAL A 297 28.34 -1.32 -0.31
CA VAL A 297 27.50 -1.47 0.88
C VAL A 297 27.29 -0.10 1.48
N ILE A 298 26.04 0.34 1.58
CA ILE A 298 25.66 1.68 2.02
C ILE A 298 24.66 1.59 3.17
N GLU A 299 24.56 2.65 3.97
CA GLU A 299 23.51 2.73 4.98
C GLU A 299 22.12 2.87 4.33
N LEU A 300 21.08 2.48 5.08
CA LEU A 300 19.71 2.78 4.68
C LEU A 300 19.54 4.29 4.55
N PRO A 301 19.12 4.80 3.38
CA PRO A 301 19.00 6.23 3.16
C PRO A 301 17.89 6.80 4.04
N ASP A 302 18.02 8.08 4.38
CA ASP A 302 16.92 8.78 5.00
C ASP A 302 15.77 8.94 3.99
N PRO A 303 14.52 8.68 4.39
CA PRO A 303 13.38 8.87 3.51
C PRO A 303 13.14 10.36 3.33
N THR A 304 12.59 10.69 2.18
CA THR A 304 12.13 12.03 1.86
C THR A 304 10.66 12.16 2.21
N LEU A 305 10.32 13.25 2.91
CA LEU A 305 8.92 13.66 3.09
C LEU A 305 8.42 14.29 1.79
N TYR A 306 7.31 13.79 1.26
CA TYR A 306 6.70 14.28 0.04
C TYR A 306 5.20 14.45 0.19
N PHE A 307 4.62 15.19 -0.77
CA PHE A 307 3.23 15.61 -0.76
C PHE A 307 2.62 15.26 -2.13
N GLY A 308 1.51 14.51 -2.13
CA GLY A 308 0.92 13.97 -3.35
C GLY A 308 1.88 13.06 -4.11
N ARG A 309 2.19 13.41 -5.37
CA ARG A 309 3.02 12.58 -6.27
C ARG A 309 4.45 13.09 -6.47
N SER A 310 4.89 14.13 -5.78
CA SER A 310 6.20 14.73 -6.02
C SER A 310 6.88 15.25 -4.75
N ILE A 311 8.21 15.32 -4.78
CA ILE A 311 9.05 15.78 -3.67
C ILE A 311 9.05 17.31 -3.51
N LYS A 312 8.35 18.04 -4.39
CA LYS A 312 8.39 19.50 -4.49
C LYS A 312 7.98 20.21 -3.19
N ASP A 313 8.51 21.42 -3.02
CA ASP A 313 8.16 22.32 -1.91
C ASP A 313 6.84 23.08 -2.14
N THR A 314 6.02 22.59 -3.07
CA THR A 314 4.73 23.19 -3.41
C THR A 314 3.65 22.11 -3.54
N ILE A 315 2.50 22.36 -2.92
CA ILE A 315 1.31 21.51 -3.06
C ILE A 315 0.38 22.14 -4.08
N ASN A 316 -0.19 21.32 -4.96
CA ASN A 316 -1.24 21.79 -5.85
C ASN A 316 -2.59 21.78 -5.12
N TYR A 317 -3.20 22.96 -4.93
CA TYR A 317 -4.47 23.07 -4.23
C TYR A 317 -5.62 22.27 -4.86
N SER A 318 -5.54 21.93 -6.16
CA SER A 318 -6.61 21.20 -6.86
C SER A 318 -6.97 19.84 -6.23
N TYR A 319 -6.08 19.26 -5.43
CA TYR A 319 -6.33 18.00 -4.74
C TYR A 319 -5.89 18.12 -3.28
N TYR A 320 -6.82 18.26 -2.34
CA TYR A 320 -6.49 18.31 -0.91
C TYR A 320 -5.69 17.08 -0.44
N ARG A 321 -5.85 15.94 -1.13
CA ARG A 321 -5.07 14.71 -0.89
C ARG A 321 -3.56 14.92 -1.10
N ASP A 322 -3.16 15.88 -1.94
CA ASP A 322 -1.75 16.23 -2.10
C ASP A 322 -1.19 16.92 -0.86
N ALA A 323 -2.03 17.43 0.06
CA ALA A 323 -1.58 17.97 1.33
C ALA A 323 -1.40 16.90 2.43
N VAL A 324 -1.80 15.65 2.17
CA VAL A 324 -1.49 14.54 3.08
C VAL A 324 -0.04 14.13 2.85
N PRO A 325 0.82 14.18 3.88
CA PRO A 325 2.23 13.84 3.72
C PRO A 325 2.42 12.33 3.59
N SER A 326 3.48 11.94 2.91
CA SER A 326 3.95 10.58 2.84
C SER A 326 5.47 10.55 2.93
N VAL A 327 6.03 9.40 3.27
CA VAL A 327 7.48 9.19 3.34
C VAL A 327 7.90 8.07 2.40
N GLY A 328 9.07 8.22 1.81
CA GLY A 328 9.63 7.22 0.92
C GLY A 328 11.02 7.60 0.48
N TYR A 329 11.80 6.62 0.07
CA TYR A 329 13.06 6.88 -0.62
C TYR A 329 12.80 7.00 -2.12
N TYR A 330 13.40 8.01 -2.73
CA TYR A 330 13.23 8.32 -4.14
C TYR A 330 14.58 8.31 -4.82
N LEU A 331 14.64 7.61 -5.94
CA LEU A 331 15.82 7.57 -6.83
C LEU A 331 16.04 8.89 -7.55
N ASP A 332 14.94 9.53 -7.91
CA ASP A 332 14.84 10.83 -8.53
C ASP A 332 13.48 11.46 -8.18
N ASP A 333 13.12 12.58 -8.79
CA ASP A 333 11.88 13.30 -8.46
C ASP A 333 10.58 12.50 -8.61
N PHE A 334 10.59 11.37 -9.32
CA PHE A 334 9.39 10.62 -9.70
C PHE A 334 9.43 9.13 -9.37
N HIS A 335 10.62 8.52 -9.21
CA HIS A 335 10.75 7.08 -8.99
C HIS A 335 10.97 6.76 -7.51
N LYS A 336 9.88 6.38 -6.83
CA LYS A 336 9.91 5.83 -5.46
C LYS A 336 10.56 4.45 -5.49
N ASP A 337 11.44 4.18 -4.53
CA ASP A 337 11.95 2.83 -4.28
C ASP A 337 10.89 2.01 -3.52
N GLU A 338 10.15 1.19 -4.25
CA GLU A 338 9.09 0.35 -3.66
C GLU A 338 9.64 -0.76 -2.75
N ASN A 339 10.95 -1.04 -2.80
CA ASN A 339 11.56 -2.07 -1.96
C ASN A 339 11.89 -1.55 -0.56
N LEU A 340 12.04 -0.23 -0.39
CA LEU A 340 12.25 0.37 0.92
C LEU A 340 10.93 0.89 1.47
N GLU A 341 10.31 0.06 2.29
CA GLU A 341 9.06 0.41 2.96
C GLU A 341 9.32 1.25 4.21
N TYR A 342 9.09 2.56 4.08
CA TYR A 342 9.06 3.49 5.22
C TYR A 342 7.63 3.76 5.62
N LYS A 343 7.37 3.86 6.94
CA LYS A 343 6.04 4.19 7.47
C LYS A 343 6.10 5.47 8.29
N LEU A 344 5.27 6.46 7.94
CA LEU A 344 5.11 7.68 8.72
C LEU A 344 4.30 7.36 9.98
N LEU A 345 4.90 7.51 11.16
CA LEU A 345 4.27 7.08 12.41
C LEU A 345 3.53 8.22 13.11
N SER A 346 4.20 9.37 13.23
CA SER A 346 3.65 10.55 13.90
C SER A 346 4.38 11.80 13.47
N TYR A 347 3.69 12.94 13.54
CA TYR A 347 4.24 14.24 13.18
C TYR A 347 3.39 15.37 13.77
N GLU A 348 3.99 16.54 13.94
CA GLU A 348 3.25 17.78 14.15
C GLU A 348 3.06 18.49 12.82
N TYR A 349 1.84 18.91 12.54
CA TYR A 349 1.44 19.51 11.28
C TYR A 349 0.85 20.89 11.55
N GLN A 350 1.48 21.92 11.00
CA GLN A 350 1.05 23.31 11.15
C GLN A 350 0.51 23.84 9.83
N ILE A 351 -0.67 24.45 9.86
CA ILE A 351 -1.24 25.19 8.74
C ILE A 351 -1.19 26.67 9.10
N ILE A 352 -0.56 27.46 8.24
CA ILE A 352 -0.36 28.90 8.42
C ILE A 352 -1.16 29.62 7.32
N SER A 353 -2.26 30.27 7.72
CA SER A 353 -3.21 30.95 6.85
C SER A 353 -3.44 32.38 7.34
N ASN A 354 -3.00 33.39 6.57
CA ASN A 354 -3.12 34.82 6.93
C ASN A 354 -2.64 35.09 8.37
N ASP A 355 -1.41 34.67 8.68
CA ASP A 355 -0.76 34.78 10.00
C ASP A 355 -1.40 33.97 11.15
N ASN A 356 -2.53 33.30 10.92
CA ASN A 356 -3.08 32.35 11.88
C ASN A 356 -2.36 31.01 11.77
N ILE A 357 -1.95 30.43 12.90
CA ILE A 357 -1.26 29.14 12.98
C ILE A 357 -2.16 28.12 13.67
N GLU A 358 -2.54 27.08 12.95
CA GLU A 358 -3.25 25.92 13.49
C GLU A 358 -2.27 24.75 13.60
N THR A 359 -2.21 24.07 14.74
CA THR A 359 -1.29 22.94 14.97
C THR A 359 -2.07 21.66 15.24
N TYR A 360 -1.71 20.60 14.52
CA TYR A 360 -2.28 19.27 14.64
C TYR A 360 -1.21 18.26 15.05
N LYS A 361 -1.43 17.54 16.15
CA LYS A 361 -0.56 16.43 16.58
C LYS A 361 -1.06 15.14 15.94
N ILE A 362 -0.42 14.73 14.86
CA ILE A 362 -0.83 13.60 14.07
C ILE A 362 -0.10 12.33 14.50
N LYS A 363 -0.88 11.27 14.62
CA LYS A 363 -0.54 10.02 15.28
C LYS A 363 -0.78 8.79 14.41
N SER A 364 -1.03 9.01 13.11
CA SER A 364 -1.21 7.99 12.09
C SER A 364 -0.78 8.58 10.74
N GLU A 365 -0.70 7.77 9.69
CA GLU A 365 -0.32 8.26 8.36
C GLU A 365 -1.31 9.32 7.82
N TYR A 366 -2.59 9.18 8.13
CA TYR A 366 -3.66 10.04 7.60
C TYR A 366 -4.18 11.07 8.62
N GLY A 367 -3.90 10.92 9.90
CA GLY A 367 -4.44 11.79 10.95
C GLY A 367 -5.94 11.65 11.20
N THR A 368 -6.50 12.60 11.96
CA THR A 368 -7.91 12.57 12.40
C THR A 368 -8.86 13.10 11.34
N LYS A 369 -10.17 12.87 11.51
CA LYS A 369 -11.21 13.47 10.65
C LYS A 369 -11.14 15.00 10.64
N GLU A 370 -10.99 15.61 11.82
CA GLU A 370 -10.88 17.07 11.97
C GLU A 370 -9.72 17.62 11.13
N PHE A 371 -8.56 16.95 11.18
CA PHE A 371 -7.40 17.29 10.38
C PHE A 371 -7.71 17.18 8.87
N GLN A 372 -8.32 16.08 8.44
CA GLN A 372 -8.71 15.88 7.03
C GLN A 372 -9.75 16.90 6.55
N ASP A 373 -10.73 17.24 7.39
CA ASP A 373 -11.71 18.29 7.11
C ASP A 373 -11.05 19.67 6.99
N ARG A 374 -9.99 19.92 7.78
CA ARG A 374 -9.20 21.14 7.64
C ARG A 374 -8.38 21.17 6.35
N LEU A 375 -7.76 20.04 5.97
CA LEU A 375 -6.99 19.95 4.71
C LEU A 375 -7.85 20.27 3.49
N ARG A 376 -9.14 19.90 3.50
CA ARG A 376 -10.11 20.25 2.43
C ARG A 376 -10.35 21.76 2.28
N LYS A 377 -10.01 22.56 3.29
CA LYS A 377 -10.24 24.01 3.36
C LYS A 377 -8.97 24.84 3.20
N ILE A 378 -7.82 24.22 2.93
CA ILE A 378 -6.60 24.99 2.62
C ILE A 378 -6.84 25.85 1.37
N THR A 379 -6.04 26.88 1.14
CA THR A 379 -6.16 27.75 -0.03
C THR A 379 -4.79 28.12 -0.58
N ALA A 380 -4.74 28.61 -1.81
CA ALA A 380 -3.48 29.08 -2.39
C ALA A 380 -2.87 30.21 -1.54
N GLY A 381 -1.60 30.08 -1.18
CA GLY A 381 -0.89 30.99 -0.28
C GLY A 381 -0.67 30.42 1.12
N ASP A 382 -1.47 29.43 1.54
CA ASP A 382 -1.24 28.73 2.81
C ASP A 382 0.15 28.08 2.84
N LYS A 383 0.79 28.12 4.02
CA LYS A 383 2.01 27.37 4.28
C LYS A 383 1.71 26.19 5.18
N ILE A 384 2.29 25.05 4.86
CA ILE A 384 2.24 23.85 5.67
C ILE A 384 3.63 23.59 6.20
N SER A 385 3.78 23.46 7.52
CA SER A 385 5.05 23.14 8.18
C SER A 385 4.90 21.85 8.96
N MET A 386 5.83 20.92 8.79
CA MET A 386 5.86 19.66 9.50
C MET A 386 7.11 19.55 10.36
N SER A 387 6.92 19.17 11.62
CA SER A 387 7.97 18.98 12.62
C SER A 387 7.75 17.69 13.41
N ASN A 388 8.76 17.30 14.19
CA ASN A 388 8.67 16.12 15.06
C ASN A 388 8.21 14.86 14.30
N ILE A 389 8.79 14.67 13.11
CA ILE A 389 8.38 13.65 12.14
C ILE A 389 9.10 12.34 12.47
N PHE A 390 8.36 11.35 12.96
CA PHE A 390 8.89 10.03 13.28
C PHE A 390 8.51 9.01 12.21
N VAL A 391 9.51 8.27 11.74
CA VAL A 391 9.37 7.31 10.65
C VAL A 391 9.92 5.96 11.09
N LEU A 392 9.19 4.89 10.77
CA LEU A 392 9.69 3.53 10.83
C LEU A 392 10.47 3.22 9.56
N TYR A 393 11.72 2.80 9.74
CA TYR A 393 12.61 2.41 8.66
C TYR A 393 12.39 0.92 8.29
N PRO A 394 12.87 0.49 7.11
CA PRO A 394 12.80 -0.91 6.68
C PRO A 394 13.43 -1.89 7.68
N ASP A 395 14.49 -1.48 8.40
CA ASP A 395 15.15 -2.24 9.46
C ASP A 395 14.39 -2.24 10.82
N LYS A 396 13.14 -1.75 10.82
CA LYS A 396 12.25 -1.65 11.98
C LYS A 396 12.71 -0.68 13.07
N LYS A 397 13.74 0.15 12.82
CA LYS A 397 14.11 1.24 13.72
C LYS A 397 13.20 2.45 13.49
N VAL A 398 12.91 3.17 14.58
CA VAL A 398 12.20 4.46 14.50
C VAL A 398 13.23 5.57 14.54
N LYS A 399 13.19 6.49 13.57
CA LYS A 399 14.04 7.68 13.55
C LYS A 399 13.21 8.93 13.32
N GLN A 400 13.69 10.04 13.87
CA GLN A 400 13.16 11.36 13.56
C GLN A 400 13.83 11.88 12.29
N ILE A 401 13.05 12.37 11.33
CA ILE A 401 13.57 12.96 10.08
C ILE A 401 13.43 14.49 10.09
N LYS A 402 14.08 15.14 9.10
CA LYS A 402 14.13 16.59 8.99
C LYS A 402 12.74 17.20 8.81
N ASN A 403 12.53 18.35 9.45
CA ASN A 403 11.34 19.17 9.25
C ASN A 403 11.20 19.62 7.79
N LYS A 404 9.97 19.88 7.34
CA LYS A 404 9.70 20.36 5.98
C LYS A 404 8.58 21.39 5.97
N THR A 405 8.76 22.42 5.16
CA THR A 405 7.75 23.45 4.92
C THR A 405 7.45 23.54 3.43
N VAL A 406 6.16 23.57 3.08
CA VAL A 406 5.68 23.64 1.70
C VAL A 406 4.63 24.73 1.55
N ILE A 407 4.46 25.24 0.33
CA ILE A 407 3.51 26.32 0.02
C ILE A 407 2.41 25.77 -0.88
N VAL A 408 1.16 26.02 -0.53
CA VAL A 408 0.00 25.69 -1.37
C VAL A 408 -0.07 26.68 -2.53
N ARG A 409 0.01 26.19 -3.77
CA ARG A 409 -0.08 27.00 -4.98
C ARG A 409 -1.34 26.67 -5.78
N ARG A 410 -1.85 27.69 -6.49
CA ARG A 410 -2.84 27.51 -7.55
C ARG A 410 -2.13 26.96 -8.78
N LYS A 411 -2.69 25.93 -9.40
CA LYS A 411 -2.17 25.35 -10.66
C LYS A 411 -2.13 26.38 -11.78
#